data_AF-A0A346NAG9-F1
#
_entry.id   AF-A0A346NAG9-F1
#
_cell.length_a   1.000
_cell.length_b   1.000
_cell.length_c   1.000
_cell.angle_alpha   90.00
_cell.angle_beta   90.00
_cell.angle_gamma   90.00
#
_symmetry.space_group_name_H-M   'P 1'
#
loop_
_entity.id
_entity.type
_entity.pdbx_description
1 polymer ?
#
loop_
_entity_poly.entity_id
_entity_poly.type
_entity_poly.pdbx_seq_one_letter_code
_entity_poly.pdbx_strand_id
1 'polypeptide(L)'
;MALTDLQIQAVQSKVKTWNLLEIGTQKSVKGQKYEIVNTQDGTTEAIAVAPVVDGKTDYSQTAIVVAGTQLIGKEGFGEDAWNSTKNVIEARSGLTSQVDDISDFYDSTAAKLEKDHGGGTISNMSGFSQSGPAVAKVAAAHQVSKITNFMDWGASSSLYSKANPKGITAEEKTWLDKHATIYMDSTRDVTYLDGKSHGDIPYGKKYIIEGTGDWISDHDTAFPRIKGNGLDIDWYVKHGQFTSGMTREQVIKVARMKAKKAKGLDIKDPDTWFDSTDYRTYLLEYVKTYGDFAVEPTKAELLSSYKKTVKELRSQLKTATGSKRISLREELLRAVAQKARLHAEVKTEAVLQKLEEKKASFQADIEATRQAMYAVAEELSESEVTDLLSPYTMENLWDSQAEEQNRAELDAYKNRMMAFADKLDAAADNLIAADQEGAALFSAGSQ
;
A
#
# COMPACT_ATOMS: atom_id res chain seq x y z
N MET A 1 10.39 12.18 -6.30
CA MET A 1 9.72 11.15 -5.46
C MET A 1 10.09 9.84 -6.07
N ALA A 2 10.71 8.94 -5.29
CA ALA A 2 11.22 7.68 -5.83
C ALA A 2 10.10 6.91 -6.52
N LEU A 3 10.47 6.04 -7.47
CA LEU A 3 9.50 5.17 -8.15
C LEU A 3 8.64 4.42 -7.13
N THR A 4 7.34 4.35 -7.42
CA THR A 4 6.39 3.58 -6.60
C THR A 4 6.72 2.08 -6.65
N ASP A 5 6.27 1.32 -5.66
CA ASP A 5 6.52 -0.14 -5.65
C ASP A 5 5.92 -0.83 -6.88
N LEU A 6 4.75 -0.36 -7.34
CA LEU A 6 4.13 -0.84 -8.58
C LEU A 6 5.01 -0.56 -9.81
N GLN A 7 5.63 0.61 -9.87
CA GLN A 7 6.56 0.96 -10.95
C GLN A 7 7.83 0.09 -10.89
N ILE A 8 8.36 -0.14 -9.70
CA ILE A 8 9.52 -1.04 -9.52
C ILE A 8 9.18 -2.45 -9.94
N GLN A 9 8.04 -3.00 -9.51
CA GLN A 9 7.56 -4.32 -9.94
C GLN A 9 7.49 -4.42 -11.47
N ALA A 10 6.96 -3.39 -12.13
CA ALA A 10 6.87 -3.34 -13.58
C ALA A 10 8.25 -3.39 -14.24
N VAL A 11 9.23 -2.63 -13.74
CA VAL A 11 10.62 -2.63 -14.24
C VAL A 11 11.33 -3.96 -13.93
N GLN A 12 11.11 -4.55 -12.76
CA GLN A 12 11.66 -5.84 -12.35
C GLN A 12 11.31 -6.95 -13.36
N SER A 13 10.10 -6.93 -13.93
CA SER A 13 9.69 -7.87 -14.99
C SER A 13 10.45 -7.73 -16.32
N LYS A 14 11.31 -6.70 -16.46
CA LYS A 14 12.00 -6.35 -17.71
C LYS A 14 13.51 -6.51 -17.66
N VAL A 15 14.12 -6.74 -16.49
CA VAL A 15 15.58 -6.79 -16.31
C VAL A 15 16.27 -7.65 -17.38
N LYS A 16 15.85 -8.91 -17.56
CA LYS A 16 16.43 -9.87 -18.54
C LYS A 16 16.30 -9.46 -20.01
N THR A 17 15.37 -8.56 -20.32
CA THR A 17 15.16 -8.08 -21.70
C THR A 17 15.79 -6.72 -21.92
N TRP A 18 15.99 -5.95 -20.85
CA TRP A 18 16.47 -4.57 -20.91
C TRP A 18 17.96 -4.45 -20.61
N ASN A 19 18.57 -5.44 -19.94
CA ASN A 19 20.02 -5.50 -19.72
C ASN A 19 20.84 -5.63 -21.02
N LEU A 20 20.21 -6.04 -22.12
CA LEU A 20 20.83 -6.10 -23.45
C LEU A 20 20.65 -4.81 -24.28
N LEU A 21 19.93 -3.81 -23.75
CA LEU A 21 19.69 -2.56 -24.48
C LEU A 21 20.86 -1.60 -24.34
N GLU A 22 21.01 -0.74 -25.35
CA GLU A 22 21.99 0.35 -25.32
C GLU A 22 21.60 1.41 -24.28
N ILE A 23 22.60 1.98 -23.62
CA ILE A 23 22.43 3.12 -22.71
C ILE A 23 21.83 4.31 -23.48
N GLY A 24 20.89 5.01 -22.86
CA GLY A 24 20.09 6.08 -23.47
C GLY A 24 18.84 5.57 -24.20
N THR A 25 18.66 4.25 -24.38
CA THR A 25 17.44 3.69 -24.97
C THR A 25 16.24 4.00 -24.07
N GLN A 26 15.15 4.49 -24.66
CA GLN A 26 13.90 4.68 -23.93
C GLN A 26 12.87 3.58 -24.23
N LYS A 27 12.32 2.97 -23.17
CA LYS A 27 11.29 1.92 -23.25
C LYS A 27 10.14 2.21 -22.31
N SER A 28 8.96 1.69 -22.64
CA SER A 28 7.77 1.82 -21.79
C SER A 28 7.36 0.49 -21.20
N VAL A 29 6.92 0.51 -19.94
CA VAL A 29 6.28 -0.62 -19.27
C VAL A 29 5.14 -0.10 -18.40
N LYS A 30 3.96 -0.73 -18.49
CA LYS A 30 2.75 -0.36 -17.74
C LYS A 30 2.39 1.15 -17.83
N GLY A 31 2.59 1.76 -19.00
CA GLY A 31 2.25 3.16 -19.26
C GLY A 31 3.31 4.19 -18.82
N GLN A 32 4.35 3.79 -18.09
CA GLN A 32 5.47 4.67 -17.74
C GLN A 32 6.64 4.43 -18.70
N LYS A 33 7.25 5.51 -19.20
CA LYS A 33 8.46 5.47 -20.02
C LYS A 33 9.70 5.64 -19.14
N TYR A 34 10.77 4.94 -19.48
CA TYR A 34 12.05 4.93 -18.77
C TYR A 34 13.19 5.02 -19.78
N GLU A 35 14.28 5.66 -19.38
CA GLU A 35 15.55 5.64 -20.08
C GLU A 35 16.52 4.68 -19.37
N ILE A 36 17.24 3.89 -20.16
CA ILE A 36 18.30 3.01 -19.65
C ILE A 36 19.54 3.85 -19.32
N VAL A 37 19.93 3.89 -18.05
CA VAL A 37 21.11 4.61 -17.55
C VAL A 37 22.34 3.70 -17.53
N ASN A 38 22.14 2.45 -17.14
CA ASN A 38 23.22 1.46 -17.06
C ASN A 38 22.64 0.04 -17.23
N THR A 39 23.47 -0.89 -17.70
CA THR A 39 23.11 -2.30 -17.86
C THR A 39 24.27 -3.19 -17.47
N GLN A 40 23.95 -4.38 -16.96
CA GLN A 40 24.90 -5.44 -16.71
C GLN A 40 24.26 -6.78 -17.12
N ASP A 41 25.01 -7.51 -17.92
CA ASP A 41 24.69 -8.88 -18.34
C ASP A 41 25.77 -9.84 -17.81
N GLY A 42 25.43 -11.12 -17.63
CA GLY A 42 26.32 -12.15 -17.08
C GLY A 42 25.73 -12.85 -15.86
N THR A 43 26.56 -13.11 -14.84
CA THR A 43 26.14 -13.80 -13.61
C THR A 43 25.12 -12.99 -12.81
N THR A 44 25.32 -11.67 -12.75
CA THR A 44 24.45 -10.70 -12.11
C THR A 44 23.80 -9.84 -13.18
N GLU A 45 22.55 -10.14 -13.53
CA GLU A 45 21.79 -9.35 -14.51
C GLU A 45 21.16 -8.13 -13.82
N ALA A 46 21.51 -6.92 -14.25
CA ALA A 46 21.01 -5.69 -13.64
C ALA A 46 20.74 -4.58 -14.68
N ILE A 47 19.81 -3.69 -14.34
CA ILE A 47 19.55 -2.45 -15.08
C ILE A 47 19.46 -1.27 -14.11
N ALA A 48 19.91 -0.11 -14.56
CA ALA A 48 19.60 1.17 -13.95
C ALA A 48 18.70 1.95 -14.91
N VAL A 49 17.58 2.45 -14.41
CA VAL A 49 16.61 3.21 -15.23
C VAL A 49 16.18 4.50 -14.56
N ALA A 50 15.98 5.55 -15.36
CA ALA A 50 15.41 6.81 -14.91
C ALA A 50 14.05 7.03 -15.58
N PRO A 51 13.00 7.45 -14.84
CA PRO A 51 11.70 7.70 -15.44
C PRO A 51 11.75 8.90 -16.39
N VAL A 52 11.06 8.79 -17.52
CA VAL A 52 10.82 9.92 -18.42
C VAL A 52 9.49 10.56 -18.04
N VAL A 53 9.54 11.83 -17.63
CA VAL A 53 8.40 12.63 -17.20
C VAL A 53 8.33 13.84 -18.14
N ASP A 54 7.20 14.02 -18.81
CA ASP A 54 6.97 15.12 -19.78
C ASP A 54 8.04 15.20 -20.88
N GLY A 55 8.43 14.02 -21.38
CA GLY A 55 9.45 13.90 -22.43
C GLY A 55 10.89 14.13 -21.96
N LYS A 56 11.12 14.40 -20.67
CA LYS A 56 12.46 14.58 -20.08
C LYS A 56 12.79 13.47 -19.09
N THR A 57 14.00 12.97 -19.15
CA THR A 57 14.49 11.95 -18.22
C THR A 57 14.81 12.57 -16.87
N ASP A 58 14.19 12.06 -15.80
CA ASP A 58 14.41 12.50 -14.41
C ASP A 58 15.45 11.59 -13.73
N TYR A 59 16.73 11.92 -13.96
CA TYR A 59 17.87 11.20 -13.38
C TYR A 59 17.95 11.30 -11.83
N SER A 60 17.18 12.20 -11.20
CA SER A 60 17.07 12.27 -9.73
C SER A 60 16.25 11.12 -9.13
N GLN A 61 15.54 10.37 -9.98
CA GLN A 61 14.68 9.24 -9.60
C GLN A 61 15.16 7.93 -10.23
N THR A 62 16.48 7.80 -10.42
CA THR A 62 17.08 6.58 -10.97
C THR A 62 16.84 5.41 -10.03
N ALA A 63 16.52 4.25 -10.59
CA ALA A 63 16.34 3.00 -9.85
C ALA A 63 17.25 1.91 -10.41
N ILE A 64 17.89 1.15 -9.53
CA ILE A 64 18.65 -0.06 -9.88
C ILE A 64 17.78 -1.28 -9.59
N VAL A 65 17.72 -2.21 -10.54
CA VAL A 65 16.84 -3.36 -10.49
C VAL A 65 17.64 -4.58 -10.93
N VAL A 66 17.75 -5.57 -10.05
CA VAL A 66 18.62 -6.75 -10.21
C VAL A 66 17.78 -8.01 -10.29
N ALA A 67 18.03 -8.86 -11.29
CA ALA A 67 17.29 -10.10 -11.48
C ALA A 67 17.67 -11.17 -10.44
N GLY A 68 16.78 -12.15 -10.25
CA GLY A 68 17.09 -13.43 -9.62
C GLY A 68 17.48 -14.47 -10.67
N THR A 69 18.11 -15.58 -10.26
CA THR A 69 18.29 -16.74 -11.15
C THR A 69 16.94 -17.40 -11.39
N GLN A 70 16.66 -17.79 -12.64
CA GLN A 70 15.44 -18.53 -12.97
C GLN A 70 15.48 -19.95 -12.41
N LEU A 71 14.34 -20.38 -11.88
CA LEU A 71 14.05 -21.79 -11.65
C LEU A 71 13.94 -22.51 -13.00
N ILE A 72 14.56 -23.68 -13.12
CA ILE A 72 14.47 -24.50 -14.33
C ILE A 72 13.13 -25.23 -14.31
N GLY A 73 12.30 -24.97 -15.34
CA GLY A 73 11.17 -25.80 -15.78
C GLY A 73 9.84 -25.52 -15.10
N LYS A 74 8.79 -25.21 -15.88
CA LYS A 74 7.38 -25.48 -15.53
C LYS A 74 6.90 -26.81 -16.11
N GLU A 75 7.75 -27.51 -16.86
CA GLU A 75 7.44 -28.74 -17.56
C GLU A 75 8.33 -29.87 -17.04
N GLY A 76 7.72 -30.79 -16.29
CA GLY A 76 8.36 -32.03 -15.82
C GLY A 76 9.05 -31.90 -14.47
N PHE A 77 8.28 -31.87 -13.38
CA PHE A 77 8.85 -31.95 -12.04
C PHE A 77 8.94 -33.41 -11.55
N GLY A 78 10.17 -33.89 -11.44
CA GLY A 78 10.59 -34.96 -10.53
C GLY A 78 11.62 -34.41 -9.54
N GLU A 79 11.86 -35.14 -8.44
CA GLU A 79 12.78 -34.77 -7.35
C GLU A 79 14.19 -34.38 -7.85
N ASP A 80 14.65 -34.98 -8.94
CA ASP A 80 15.97 -34.75 -9.55
C ASP A 80 16.10 -33.40 -10.27
N ALA A 81 15.07 -32.97 -11.01
CA ALA A 81 15.05 -31.66 -11.69
C ALA A 81 15.02 -30.52 -10.66
N TRP A 82 14.36 -30.76 -9.54
CA TRP A 82 14.29 -29.85 -8.41
C TRP A 82 15.59 -29.78 -7.61
N ASN A 83 16.19 -30.93 -7.26
CA ASN A 83 17.49 -30.98 -6.59
C ASN A 83 18.61 -30.37 -7.46
N SER A 84 18.54 -30.53 -8.78
CA SER A 84 19.42 -29.84 -9.72
C SER A 84 19.24 -28.32 -9.66
N THR A 85 17.99 -27.85 -9.67
CA THR A 85 17.66 -26.42 -9.56
C THR A 85 18.12 -25.83 -8.22
N LYS A 86 17.89 -26.53 -7.12
CA LYS A 86 18.38 -26.16 -5.78
C LYS A 86 19.90 -26.10 -5.74
N ASN A 87 20.61 -27.11 -6.26
CA ASN A 87 22.06 -27.12 -6.32
C ASN A 87 22.61 -25.98 -7.19
N VAL A 88 21.93 -25.61 -8.28
CA VAL A 88 22.29 -24.44 -9.11
C VAL A 88 22.04 -23.13 -8.36
N ILE A 89 20.94 -23.02 -7.61
CA ILE A 89 20.66 -21.85 -6.77
C ILE A 89 21.69 -21.72 -5.65
N GLU A 90 22.00 -22.80 -4.94
CA GLU A 90 23.00 -22.83 -3.85
C GLU A 90 24.43 -22.59 -4.37
N ALA A 91 24.78 -23.13 -5.55
CA ALA A 91 26.07 -22.86 -6.18
C ALA A 91 26.18 -21.39 -6.65
N ARG A 92 25.07 -20.75 -7.04
CA ARG A 92 25.00 -19.33 -7.42
C ARG A 92 24.74 -18.40 -6.24
N SER A 93 24.37 -18.91 -5.06
CA SER A 93 24.10 -18.15 -3.84
C SER A 93 25.38 -17.81 -3.07
N GLY A 94 26.53 -17.75 -3.74
CA GLY A 94 27.71 -17.08 -3.22
C GLY A 94 27.39 -15.58 -3.07
N LEU A 95 26.65 -15.21 -2.03
CA LEU A 95 26.24 -13.85 -1.68
C LEU A 95 27.40 -12.85 -1.84
N THR A 96 28.61 -13.29 -1.51
CA THR A 96 29.85 -12.52 -1.64
C THR A 96 30.10 -12.00 -3.06
N SER A 97 29.86 -12.82 -4.09
CA SER A 97 30.10 -12.44 -5.49
C SER A 97 29.02 -11.50 -6.04
N GLN A 98 27.75 -11.73 -5.71
CA GLN A 98 26.67 -10.83 -6.15
C GLN A 98 26.72 -9.49 -5.43
N VAL A 99 27.13 -9.44 -4.15
CA VAL A 99 27.33 -8.16 -3.45
C VAL A 99 28.38 -7.30 -4.15
N ASP A 100 29.48 -7.91 -4.61
CA ASP A 100 30.53 -7.19 -5.33
C ASP A 100 30.04 -6.68 -6.68
N ASP A 101 29.44 -7.55 -7.49
CA ASP A 101 28.88 -7.17 -8.79
C ASP A 101 27.86 -6.02 -8.66
N ILE A 102 26.97 -6.09 -7.66
CA ILE A 102 25.93 -5.07 -7.43
C ILE A 102 26.55 -3.78 -6.89
N SER A 103 27.60 -3.86 -6.07
CA SER A 103 28.33 -2.68 -5.59
C SER A 103 29.04 -1.97 -6.74
N ASP A 104 29.75 -2.72 -7.58
CA ASP A 104 30.41 -2.18 -8.78
C ASP A 104 29.39 -1.57 -9.74
N PHE A 105 28.23 -2.21 -9.90
CA PHE A 105 27.12 -1.68 -10.71
C PHE A 105 26.55 -0.38 -10.13
N TYR A 106 26.40 -0.29 -8.82
CA TYR A 106 25.96 0.91 -8.13
C TYR A 106 26.94 2.07 -8.40
N ASP A 107 28.22 1.85 -8.13
CA ASP A 107 29.27 2.87 -8.30
C ASP A 107 29.41 3.30 -9.76
N SER A 108 29.35 2.35 -10.71
CA SER A 108 29.34 2.64 -12.14
C SER A 108 28.13 3.47 -12.56
N THR A 109 26.94 3.16 -12.01
CA THR A 109 25.72 3.92 -12.28
C THR A 109 25.82 5.34 -11.72
N ALA A 110 26.29 5.50 -10.49
CA ALA A 110 26.49 6.81 -9.87
C ALA A 110 27.49 7.66 -10.67
N ALA A 111 28.60 7.05 -11.12
CA ALA A 111 29.59 7.72 -11.94
C ALA A 111 29.03 8.18 -13.30
N LYS A 112 28.18 7.37 -13.95
CA LYS A 112 27.51 7.74 -15.20
C LYS A 112 26.52 8.87 -15.02
N LEU A 113 25.72 8.85 -13.94
CA LEU A 113 24.81 9.95 -13.60
C LEU A 113 25.55 11.28 -13.46
N GLU A 114 26.69 11.28 -12.75
CA GLU A 114 27.50 12.49 -12.60
C GLU A 114 28.11 12.94 -13.93
N LYS A 115 28.78 12.02 -14.64
CA LYS A 115 29.55 12.33 -15.84
C LYS A 115 28.70 12.73 -17.04
N ASP A 116 27.65 11.95 -17.32
CA ASP A 116 26.91 12.02 -18.58
C ASP A 116 25.64 12.89 -18.45
N HIS A 117 25.16 13.11 -17.22
CA HIS A 117 23.90 13.81 -16.96
C HIS A 117 24.03 15.02 -16.00
N GLY A 118 25.24 15.34 -15.52
CA GLY A 118 25.50 16.47 -14.64
C GLY A 118 24.93 16.30 -13.23
N GLY A 119 24.75 15.04 -12.81
CA GLY A 119 24.22 14.65 -11.51
C GLY A 119 23.00 13.73 -11.62
N GLY A 120 22.59 13.20 -10.47
CA GLY A 120 21.45 12.29 -10.37
C GLY A 120 21.38 11.64 -9.00
N THR A 121 20.40 10.77 -8.78
CA THR A 121 20.29 10.03 -7.53
C THR A 121 19.73 8.65 -7.78
N ILE A 122 20.40 7.64 -7.24
CA ILE A 122 19.87 6.28 -7.12
C ILE A 122 18.89 6.30 -5.95
N SER A 123 17.63 6.56 -6.28
CA SER A 123 16.55 6.78 -5.31
C SER A 123 15.90 5.47 -4.83
N ASN A 124 16.01 4.40 -5.62
CA ASN A 124 15.46 3.09 -5.31
C ASN A 124 16.39 1.96 -5.76
N MET A 125 16.45 0.88 -4.98
CA MET A 125 17.05 -0.38 -5.39
C MET A 125 16.10 -1.56 -5.17
N SER A 126 16.12 -2.52 -6.10
CA SER A 126 15.23 -3.67 -6.09
C SER A 126 15.96 -4.95 -6.48
N GLY A 127 15.73 -6.01 -5.71
CA GLY A 127 16.18 -7.36 -5.99
C GLY A 127 15.03 -8.36 -5.94
N PHE A 128 15.27 -9.53 -6.53
CA PHE A 128 14.32 -10.64 -6.52
C PHE A 128 15.03 -11.95 -6.17
N SER A 129 14.41 -12.76 -5.32
CA SER A 129 14.96 -14.06 -4.93
C SER A 129 16.37 -13.89 -4.32
N GLN A 130 17.37 -14.61 -4.81
CA GLN A 130 18.74 -14.61 -4.27
C GLN A 130 19.48 -13.27 -4.36
N SER A 131 19.08 -12.36 -5.26
CA SER A 131 19.68 -11.03 -5.37
C SER A 131 19.11 -10.06 -4.33
N GLY A 132 17.94 -10.36 -3.75
CA GLY A 132 17.28 -9.54 -2.74
C GLY A 132 18.20 -9.14 -1.58
N PRO A 133 18.83 -10.11 -0.86
CA PRO A 133 19.73 -9.78 0.24
C PRO A 133 20.99 -9.02 -0.18
N ALA A 134 21.53 -9.28 -1.38
CA ALA A 134 22.70 -8.58 -1.90
C ALA A 134 22.36 -7.12 -2.26
N VAL A 135 21.20 -6.89 -2.89
CA VAL A 135 20.65 -5.55 -3.10
C VAL A 135 20.41 -4.84 -1.78
N ALA A 136 19.80 -5.49 -0.79
CA ALA A 136 19.56 -4.91 0.52
C ALA A 136 20.87 -4.48 1.20
N LYS A 137 21.90 -5.33 1.14
CA LYS A 137 23.25 -5.04 1.65
C LYS A 137 23.84 -3.79 1.00
N VAL A 138 23.93 -3.74 -0.34
CA VAL A 138 24.52 -2.62 -1.08
C VAL A 138 23.70 -1.34 -0.85
N ALA A 139 22.38 -1.43 -0.96
CA ALA A 139 21.49 -0.29 -0.76
C ALA A 139 21.60 0.31 0.65
N ALA A 140 21.77 -0.53 1.69
CA ALA A 140 21.98 -0.05 3.05
C ALA A 140 23.35 0.60 3.23
N ALA A 141 24.42 0.03 2.65
CA ALA A 141 25.77 0.59 2.68
C ALA A 141 25.82 1.99 2.03
N HIS A 142 25.05 2.21 0.96
CA HIS A 142 24.94 3.50 0.29
C HIS A 142 23.76 4.37 0.77
N GLN A 143 23.03 3.94 1.80
CA GLN A 143 21.89 4.67 2.37
C GLN A 143 20.84 5.08 1.32
N VAL A 144 20.53 4.18 0.39
CA VAL A 144 19.50 4.42 -0.63
C VAL A 144 18.15 4.66 0.04
N SER A 145 17.44 5.70 -0.44
CA SER A 145 16.26 6.24 0.24
C SER A 145 15.08 5.28 0.33
N LYS A 146 14.97 4.35 -0.63
CA LYS A 146 13.90 3.38 -0.74
C LYS A 146 14.43 2.07 -1.30
N ILE A 147 13.99 0.95 -0.73
CA ILE A 147 14.35 -0.40 -1.19
C ILE A 147 13.07 -1.20 -1.33
N THR A 148 12.86 -1.83 -2.48
CA THR A 148 11.65 -2.59 -2.79
C THR A 148 12.05 -3.96 -3.34
N ASN A 149 12.04 -5.01 -2.52
CA ASN A 149 12.41 -6.35 -2.97
C ASN A 149 11.24 -7.34 -3.01
N PHE A 150 11.48 -8.49 -3.63
CA PHE A 150 10.51 -9.55 -3.85
C PHE A 150 11.12 -10.92 -3.52
N MET A 151 10.47 -11.67 -2.63
CA MET A 151 10.77 -13.09 -2.36
C MET A 151 12.23 -13.37 -1.95
N ASP A 152 12.82 -12.55 -1.08
CA ASP A 152 14.26 -12.58 -0.76
C ASP A 152 14.74 -13.94 -0.21
N TRP A 153 15.35 -14.74 -1.08
CA TRP A 153 15.97 -16.01 -0.71
C TRP A 153 17.32 -15.75 -0.04
N GLY A 154 17.59 -16.41 1.10
CA GLY A 154 18.87 -16.28 1.79
C GLY A 154 18.91 -15.09 2.76
N ALA A 155 17.78 -14.44 3.00
CA ALA A 155 17.68 -13.25 3.84
C ALA A 155 18.15 -13.50 5.28
N SER A 156 17.69 -14.58 5.95
CA SER A 156 18.18 -14.93 7.28
C SER A 156 19.67 -15.26 7.30
N SER A 157 20.14 -16.03 6.31
CA SER A 157 21.56 -16.39 6.20
C SER A 157 22.46 -15.17 5.99
N SER A 158 21.97 -14.15 5.29
CA SER A 158 22.70 -12.89 5.08
C SER A 158 22.94 -12.10 6.36
N LEU A 159 22.08 -12.26 7.38
CA LEU A 159 22.16 -11.51 8.64
C LEU A 159 22.80 -12.33 9.77
N TYR A 160 22.53 -13.64 9.82
CA TYR A 160 22.86 -14.47 10.98
C TYR A 160 24.01 -15.45 10.77
N SER A 161 24.43 -15.70 9.52
CA SER A 161 25.54 -16.62 9.25
C SER A 161 26.87 -16.00 9.67
N LYS A 162 27.51 -16.56 10.70
CA LYS A 162 28.86 -16.19 11.14
C LYS A 162 29.94 -16.45 10.07
N ALA A 163 29.63 -17.24 9.06
CA ALA A 163 30.53 -17.57 7.96
C ALA A 163 30.41 -16.61 6.77
N ASN A 164 29.54 -15.60 6.83
CA ASN A 164 29.33 -14.65 5.74
C ASN A 164 30.05 -13.31 6.02
N PRO A 165 31.29 -13.10 5.53
CA PRO A 165 32.04 -11.87 5.76
C PRO A 165 31.43 -10.62 5.09
N LYS A 166 30.51 -10.79 4.12
CA LYS A 166 29.76 -9.71 3.48
C LYS A 166 28.27 -9.72 3.84
N GLY A 167 27.93 -10.32 4.98
CA GLY A 167 26.58 -10.29 5.54
C GLY A 167 26.11 -8.87 5.88
N ILE A 168 24.81 -8.74 6.08
CA ILE A 168 24.16 -7.51 6.54
C ILE A 168 24.57 -7.26 7.99
N THR A 169 25.06 -6.05 8.31
CA THR A 169 25.42 -5.66 9.67
C THR A 169 24.19 -5.22 10.48
N ALA A 170 24.35 -5.02 11.79
CA ALA A 170 23.27 -4.52 12.64
C ALA A 170 22.85 -3.08 12.26
N GLU A 171 23.80 -2.24 11.86
CA GLU A 171 23.57 -0.87 11.41
C GLU A 171 22.80 -0.86 10.08
N GLU A 172 23.23 -1.70 9.13
CA GLU A 172 22.55 -1.85 7.85
C GLU A 172 21.14 -2.40 8.03
N LYS A 173 20.95 -3.39 8.91
CA LYS A 173 19.61 -3.88 9.28
C LYS A 173 18.72 -2.76 9.82
N THR A 174 19.27 -1.90 10.68
CA THR A 174 18.54 -0.74 11.23
C THR A 174 18.11 0.24 10.13
N TRP A 175 18.92 0.40 9.09
CA TRP A 175 18.54 1.15 7.89
C TRP A 175 17.43 0.43 7.12
N LEU A 176 17.61 -0.86 6.83
CA LEU A 176 16.65 -1.68 6.10
C LEU A 176 15.28 -1.70 6.77
N ASP A 177 15.21 -1.83 8.09
CA ASP A 177 13.96 -1.83 8.84
C ASP A 177 13.13 -0.54 8.66
N LYS A 178 13.77 0.57 8.24
CA LYS A 178 13.12 1.86 7.97
C LYS A 178 12.86 2.12 6.49
N HIS A 179 13.70 1.58 5.61
CA HIS A 179 13.76 1.97 4.20
C HIS A 179 13.38 0.85 3.22
N ALA A 180 13.35 -0.40 3.67
CA ALA A 180 13.05 -1.55 2.84
C ALA A 180 11.61 -2.05 2.99
N THR A 181 10.99 -2.33 1.86
CA THR A 181 9.71 -3.03 1.74
C THR A 181 9.93 -4.32 0.96
N ILE A 182 9.55 -5.45 1.54
CA ILE A 182 9.75 -6.77 0.97
C ILE A 182 8.39 -7.42 0.74
N TYR A 183 8.09 -7.78 -0.50
CA TYR A 183 6.88 -8.51 -0.88
C TYR A 183 7.18 -10.00 -0.88
N MET A 184 6.35 -10.78 -0.19
CA MET A 184 6.56 -12.21 -0.01
C MET A 184 5.25 -12.98 0.09
N ASP A 185 5.22 -14.21 -0.40
CA ASP A 185 4.06 -15.10 -0.30
C ASP A 185 4.02 -15.82 1.06
N SER A 186 2.81 -16.23 1.46
CA SER A 186 2.58 -16.89 2.75
C SER A 186 3.03 -18.36 2.78
N THR A 187 3.05 -19.03 1.63
CA THR A 187 3.46 -20.43 1.49
C THR A 187 4.97 -20.60 1.50
N ARG A 188 5.70 -19.51 1.33
CA ARG A 188 7.16 -19.46 1.16
C ARG A 188 7.57 -20.33 -0.02
N ASP A 189 6.84 -20.26 -1.12
CA ASP A 189 7.17 -20.97 -2.35
C ASP A 189 8.64 -20.75 -2.68
N VAL A 190 9.35 -21.84 -2.96
CA VAL A 190 10.79 -21.84 -3.24
C VAL A 190 11.60 -21.46 -1.98
N THR A 191 11.42 -20.27 -1.42
CA THR A 191 12.13 -19.72 -0.25
C THR A 191 12.07 -20.58 1.02
N TYR A 192 11.06 -21.43 1.20
CA TYR A 192 10.95 -22.41 2.30
C TYR A 192 12.18 -23.34 2.39
N LEU A 193 12.88 -23.52 1.26
CA LEU A 193 14.08 -24.35 1.17
C LEU A 193 15.37 -23.61 1.52
N ASP A 194 15.30 -22.36 2.00
CA ASP A 194 16.44 -21.58 2.53
C ASP A 194 16.95 -22.16 3.87
N GLY A 195 17.38 -23.41 3.84
CA GLY A 195 17.92 -24.14 4.98
C GLY A 195 17.02 -24.11 6.21
N LYS A 196 17.59 -23.70 7.34
CA LYS A 196 16.92 -23.70 8.65
C LYS A 196 15.99 -22.51 8.88
N SER A 197 16.02 -21.50 8.01
CA SER A 197 15.19 -20.30 8.17
C SER A 197 13.78 -20.47 7.64
N HIS A 198 13.57 -21.48 6.78
CA HIS A 198 12.31 -21.71 6.08
C HIS A 198 11.80 -20.45 5.35
N GLY A 199 12.73 -19.71 4.74
CA GLY A 199 12.45 -18.50 3.97
C GLY A 199 12.19 -17.26 4.81
N ASP A 200 12.56 -17.25 6.10
CA ASP A 200 12.42 -16.07 6.93
C ASP A 200 13.21 -14.86 6.36
N ILE A 201 12.61 -13.68 6.52
CA ILE A 201 13.16 -12.40 6.07
C ILE A 201 13.23 -11.49 7.31
N PRO A 202 14.42 -11.31 7.92
CA PRO A 202 14.55 -10.69 9.23
C PRO A 202 14.74 -9.17 9.19
N TYR A 203 14.54 -8.53 8.03
CA TYR A 203 14.72 -7.08 7.85
C TYR A 203 13.57 -6.47 7.05
N GLY A 204 13.41 -5.16 7.21
CA GLY A 204 12.46 -4.38 6.42
C GLY A 204 11.00 -4.62 6.81
N LYS A 205 10.12 -3.81 6.22
CA LYS A 205 8.68 -3.98 6.28
C LYS A 205 8.26 -5.11 5.34
N LYS A 206 7.55 -6.11 5.84
CA LYS A 206 7.05 -7.24 5.05
C LYS A 206 5.61 -7.00 4.62
N TYR A 207 5.33 -7.22 3.34
CA TYR A 207 3.98 -7.42 2.83
C TYR A 207 3.82 -8.90 2.47
N ILE A 208 2.90 -9.55 3.17
CA ILE A 208 2.63 -10.99 3.05
C ILE A 208 1.35 -11.17 2.24
N ILE A 209 1.40 -11.93 1.16
CA ILE A 209 0.25 -12.21 0.29
C ILE A 209 -0.11 -13.70 0.35
N GLU A 210 -1.38 -14.02 0.21
CA GLU A 210 -1.82 -15.43 0.22
C GLU A 210 -1.27 -16.17 -0.99
N GLY A 211 -0.51 -17.23 -0.73
CA GLY A 211 -0.01 -18.17 -1.73
C GLY A 211 -1.11 -19.09 -2.28
N THR A 212 -0.89 -19.63 -3.46
CA THR A 212 -1.79 -20.55 -4.15
C THR A 212 -1.67 -21.99 -3.68
N GLY A 213 -0.56 -22.35 -3.01
CA GLY A 213 -0.27 -23.72 -2.58
C GLY A 213 0.36 -24.61 -3.67
N ASP A 214 0.55 -24.09 -4.88
CA ASP A 214 1.59 -24.58 -5.80
C ASP A 214 2.96 -24.24 -5.18
N TRP A 215 4.02 -24.97 -5.49
CA TRP A 215 5.28 -24.92 -4.74
C TRP A 215 6.29 -23.95 -5.38
N ILE A 216 5.95 -23.44 -6.57
CA ILE A 216 6.81 -22.65 -7.46
C ILE A 216 6.08 -21.43 -8.04
N SER A 217 4.75 -21.47 -8.20
CA SER A 217 4.05 -20.45 -8.99
C SER A 217 4.12 -19.06 -8.38
N ASP A 218 4.26 -18.98 -7.06
CA ASP A 218 4.15 -17.72 -6.33
C ASP A 218 5.48 -16.99 -6.25
N HIS A 219 6.59 -17.70 -6.52
CA HIS A 219 7.94 -17.15 -6.60
C HIS A 219 8.16 -16.37 -7.91
N ASP A 220 7.35 -15.32 -8.09
CA ASP A 220 7.38 -14.39 -9.22
C ASP A 220 7.19 -12.97 -8.71
N THR A 221 8.03 -12.06 -9.19
CA THR A 221 7.94 -10.61 -8.99
C THR A 221 6.55 -10.05 -9.34
N ALA A 222 5.85 -10.63 -10.30
CA ALA A 222 4.52 -10.20 -10.75
C ALA A 222 3.36 -10.79 -9.92
N PHE A 223 3.63 -11.71 -8.99
CA PHE A 223 2.60 -12.37 -8.20
C PHE A 223 1.89 -11.42 -7.21
N PRO A 224 2.60 -10.56 -6.44
CA PRO A 224 1.94 -9.58 -5.58
C PRO A 224 1.09 -8.59 -6.38
N ARG A 225 -0.15 -8.33 -5.95
CA ARG A 225 -0.99 -7.27 -6.51
C ARG A 225 -0.73 -5.96 -5.76
N ILE A 226 -0.02 -5.06 -6.42
CA ILE A 226 0.48 -3.81 -5.83
C ILE A 226 -0.32 -2.62 -6.37
N LYS A 227 -0.63 -1.67 -5.49
CA LYS A 227 -1.23 -0.36 -5.81
C LYS A 227 -0.42 0.73 -5.13
N GLY A 228 0.34 1.50 -5.92
CA GLY A 228 1.25 2.51 -5.40
C GLY A 228 2.42 1.90 -4.62
N ASN A 229 2.49 2.16 -3.31
CA ASN A 229 3.57 1.71 -2.39
C ASN A 229 3.09 0.64 -1.38
N GLY A 230 2.17 -0.21 -1.82
CA GLY A 230 1.59 -1.24 -0.98
C GLY A 230 0.68 -2.16 -1.76
N LEU A 231 0.05 -3.08 -1.04
CA LEU A 231 -0.84 -4.08 -1.59
C LEU A 231 -2.18 -3.48 -2.01
N ASP A 232 -2.77 -3.99 -3.09
CA ASP A 232 -4.14 -3.67 -3.49
C ASP A 232 -5.15 -4.45 -2.63
N ILE A 233 -5.31 -4.02 -1.37
CA ILE A 233 -6.16 -4.70 -0.38
C ILE A 233 -7.59 -4.91 -0.90
N ASP A 234 -8.15 -3.93 -1.62
CA ASP A 234 -9.49 -4.03 -2.20
C ASP A 234 -9.58 -5.17 -3.22
N TRP A 235 -8.54 -5.32 -4.06
CA TRP A 235 -8.45 -6.44 -4.98
C TRP A 235 -8.42 -7.77 -4.22
N TYR A 236 -7.57 -7.91 -3.19
CA TYR A 236 -7.48 -9.14 -2.40
C TYR A 236 -8.81 -9.50 -1.71
N VAL A 237 -9.48 -8.52 -1.08
CA VAL A 237 -10.81 -8.69 -0.49
C VAL A 237 -11.83 -9.16 -1.52
N LYS A 238 -11.82 -8.57 -2.72
CA LYS A 238 -12.75 -8.94 -3.80
C LYS A 238 -12.52 -10.35 -4.33
N HIS A 239 -11.28 -10.83 -4.33
CA HIS A 239 -10.92 -12.17 -4.80
C HIS A 239 -11.00 -13.23 -3.70
N GLY A 240 -11.30 -12.84 -2.46
CA GLY A 240 -11.41 -13.77 -1.33
C GLY A 240 -10.05 -14.32 -0.90
N GLN A 241 -9.00 -13.52 -1.04
CA GLN A 241 -7.63 -13.83 -0.65
C GLN A 241 -7.19 -12.94 0.50
N PHE A 242 -6.44 -13.51 1.44
CA PHE A 242 -5.83 -12.78 2.53
C PHE A 242 -4.55 -12.07 2.10
N THR A 243 -4.23 -11.02 2.83
CA THR A 243 -2.95 -10.35 2.73
C THR A 243 -2.71 -9.50 3.98
N SER A 244 -1.45 -9.25 4.34
CA SER A 244 -1.09 -8.40 5.47
C SER A 244 -1.64 -6.98 5.33
N GLY A 245 -2.03 -6.38 6.45
CA GLY A 245 -2.57 -5.01 6.48
C GLY A 245 -4.07 -4.92 6.22
N MET A 246 -4.80 -6.05 6.23
CA MET A 246 -6.27 -6.04 6.22
C MET A 246 -6.84 -5.64 7.58
N THR A 247 -7.96 -4.91 7.55
CA THR A 247 -8.75 -4.56 8.72
C THR A 247 -9.56 -5.77 9.19
N ARG A 248 -10.00 -5.79 10.44
CA ARG A 248 -10.79 -6.91 10.99
C ARG A 248 -12.03 -7.20 10.14
N GLU A 249 -12.72 -6.17 9.65
CA GLU A 249 -13.91 -6.32 8.81
C GLU A 249 -13.58 -6.94 7.45
N GLN A 250 -12.48 -6.50 6.82
CA GLN A 250 -11.98 -7.08 5.57
C GLN A 250 -11.62 -8.57 5.73
N VAL A 251 -10.93 -8.93 6.82
CA VAL A 251 -10.60 -10.32 7.12
C VAL A 251 -11.87 -11.15 7.36
N ILE A 252 -12.84 -10.64 8.14
CA ILE A 252 -14.12 -11.34 8.35
C ILE A 252 -14.85 -11.58 7.03
N LYS A 253 -14.84 -10.60 6.12
CA LYS A 253 -15.46 -10.71 4.80
C LYS A 253 -14.80 -11.83 3.98
N VAL A 254 -13.48 -11.87 3.90
CA VAL A 254 -12.74 -12.92 3.18
C VAL A 254 -12.91 -14.28 3.85
N ALA A 255 -12.79 -14.36 5.17
CA ALA A 255 -12.99 -15.58 5.95
C ALA A 255 -14.38 -16.21 5.70
N ARG A 256 -15.43 -15.38 5.62
CA ARG A 256 -16.78 -15.85 5.27
C ARG A 256 -16.88 -16.34 3.82
N MET A 257 -16.14 -15.75 2.89
CA MET A 257 -16.09 -16.26 1.50
C MET A 257 -15.40 -17.62 1.46
N LYS A 258 -14.28 -17.80 2.18
CA LYS A 258 -13.57 -19.07 2.30
C LYS A 258 -14.43 -20.15 2.94
N ALA A 259 -15.05 -19.85 4.08
CA ALA A 259 -15.95 -20.77 4.78
C ALA A 259 -17.16 -21.23 3.94
N LYS A 260 -17.65 -20.38 3.04
CA LYS A 260 -18.73 -20.75 2.09
C LYS A 260 -18.26 -21.64 0.94
N LYS A 261 -16.99 -21.54 0.56
CA LYS A 261 -16.37 -22.33 -0.51
C LYS A 261 -15.80 -23.66 0.02
N ALA A 262 -15.50 -23.73 1.31
CA ALA A 262 -15.02 -24.91 2.00
C ALA A 262 -15.95 -26.08 1.72
N LYS A 263 -15.39 -27.17 1.17
CA LYS A 263 -16.10 -28.44 1.09
C LYS A 263 -16.14 -29.04 2.50
N GLY A 264 -17.22 -29.73 2.85
CA GLY A 264 -17.24 -30.50 4.10
C GLY A 264 -16.09 -31.51 4.10
N LEU A 265 -15.47 -31.72 5.26
CA LEU A 265 -14.30 -32.60 5.40
C LEU A 265 -14.57 -33.99 4.81
N ASP A 266 -13.76 -34.39 3.84
CA ASP A 266 -13.70 -35.72 3.25
C ASP A 266 -12.33 -36.33 3.56
N ILE A 267 -12.32 -37.39 4.37
CA ILE A 267 -11.09 -38.10 4.76
C ILE A 267 -10.32 -38.71 3.57
N LYS A 268 -10.90 -38.71 2.36
CA LYS A 268 -10.26 -39.21 1.14
C LYS A 268 -9.73 -38.09 0.24
N ASP A 269 -10.08 -36.84 0.53
CA ASP A 269 -9.65 -35.65 -0.20
C ASP A 269 -8.81 -34.75 0.74
N PRO A 270 -7.47 -34.85 0.69
CA PRO A 270 -6.56 -34.08 1.55
C PRO A 270 -6.78 -32.56 1.49
N ASP A 271 -7.28 -32.05 0.37
CA ASP A 271 -7.55 -30.62 0.17
C ASP A 271 -8.70 -30.12 1.07
N THR A 272 -9.54 -31.03 1.59
CA THR A 272 -10.67 -30.70 2.46
C THR A 272 -10.34 -30.78 3.96
N TRP A 273 -9.15 -31.26 4.34
CA TRP A 273 -8.80 -31.51 5.74
C TRP A 273 -8.49 -30.24 6.53
N PHE A 274 -8.10 -29.18 5.83
CA PHE A 274 -7.75 -27.89 6.42
C PHE A 274 -8.80 -26.82 6.15
N ASP A 275 -9.81 -27.14 5.32
CA ASP A 275 -10.97 -26.32 5.05
C ASP A 275 -11.94 -26.35 6.25
N SER A 276 -12.32 -25.16 6.73
CA SER A 276 -13.32 -25.00 7.78
C SER A 276 -14.59 -24.37 7.23
N THR A 277 -15.75 -24.87 7.65
CA THR A 277 -17.04 -24.18 7.44
C THR A 277 -17.29 -23.09 8.50
N ASP A 278 -16.49 -23.03 9.58
CA ASP A 278 -16.49 -21.91 10.52
C ASP A 278 -15.48 -20.84 10.09
N TYR A 279 -15.98 -19.66 9.76
CA TYR A 279 -15.15 -18.52 9.37
C TYR A 279 -14.16 -18.09 10.46
N ARG A 280 -14.42 -18.40 11.74
CA ARG A 280 -13.52 -18.06 12.86
C ARG A 280 -12.17 -18.77 12.76
N THR A 281 -12.12 -19.96 12.15
CA THR A 281 -10.85 -20.67 11.91
C THR A 281 -9.92 -19.85 11.03
N TYR A 282 -10.44 -19.28 9.94
CA TYR A 282 -9.65 -18.43 9.05
C TYR A 282 -9.24 -17.09 9.68
N LEU A 283 -9.96 -16.60 10.71
CA LEU A 283 -9.49 -15.43 11.47
C LEU A 283 -8.21 -15.74 12.25
N LEU A 284 -8.14 -16.93 12.86
CA LEU A 284 -6.96 -17.37 13.61
C LEU A 284 -5.78 -17.62 12.67
N GLU A 285 -6.05 -18.26 11.52
CA GLU A 285 -5.05 -18.45 10.46
C GLU A 285 -4.51 -17.11 9.96
N TYR A 286 -5.41 -16.13 9.74
CA TYR A 286 -4.99 -14.81 9.30
C TYR A 286 -3.99 -14.18 10.28
N VAL A 287 -4.32 -14.14 11.58
CA VAL A 287 -3.46 -13.52 12.60
C VAL A 287 -2.12 -14.25 12.68
N LYS A 288 -2.12 -15.58 12.57
CA LYS A 288 -0.89 -16.39 12.60
C LYS A 288 0.04 -16.12 11.42
N THR A 289 -0.52 -15.91 10.23
CA THR A 289 0.25 -15.86 8.98
C THR A 289 0.57 -14.43 8.54
N TYR A 290 -0.37 -13.49 8.69
CA TYR A 290 -0.29 -12.13 8.15
C TYR A 290 -0.10 -11.05 9.23
N GLY A 291 -0.21 -11.42 10.51
CA GLY A 291 -0.07 -10.52 11.65
C GLY A 291 -1.37 -9.87 12.11
N ASP A 292 -1.25 -8.85 12.96
CA ASP A 292 -2.40 -8.16 13.55
C ASP A 292 -3.29 -7.49 12.49
N PHE A 293 -4.58 -7.33 12.83
CA PHE A 293 -5.51 -6.56 12.01
C PHE A 293 -5.04 -5.11 11.91
N ALA A 294 -5.07 -4.55 10.71
CA ALA A 294 -4.87 -3.12 10.54
C ALA A 294 -5.96 -2.36 11.31
N VAL A 295 -5.52 -1.41 12.13
CA VAL A 295 -6.42 -0.43 12.73
C VAL A 295 -6.68 0.62 11.66
N GLU A 296 -7.94 0.78 11.27
CA GLU A 296 -8.29 1.91 10.42
C GLU A 296 -8.00 3.20 11.18
N PRO A 297 -7.26 4.15 10.57
CA PRO A 297 -7.15 5.47 11.16
C PRO A 297 -8.56 6.04 11.32
N THR A 298 -8.86 6.50 12.52
CA THR A 298 -10.13 7.17 12.81
C THR A 298 -10.35 8.32 11.83
N LYS A 299 -11.62 8.70 11.57
CA LYS A 299 -11.91 9.86 10.73
C LYS A 299 -11.17 11.13 11.20
N ALA A 300 -10.92 11.24 12.52
CA ALA A 300 -10.12 12.32 13.10
C ALA A 300 -8.64 12.23 12.70
N GLU A 301 -8.03 11.05 12.76
CA GLU A 301 -6.65 10.81 12.31
C GLU A 301 -6.49 11.02 10.81
N LEU A 302 -7.44 10.55 9.99
CA LEU A 302 -7.47 10.81 8.56
C LEU A 302 -7.58 12.31 8.25
N LEU A 303 -8.46 13.04 8.95
CA LEU A 303 -8.60 14.48 8.78
C LEU A 303 -7.32 15.24 9.18
N SER A 304 -6.65 14.79 10.25
CA SER A 304 -5.34 15.31 10.67
C SER A 304 -4.26 15.03 9.63
N SER A 305 -4.24 13.82 9.07
CA SER A 305 -3.34 13.41 8.00
C SER A 305 -3.52 14.28 6.76
N TYR A 306 -4.74 14.44 6.25
CA TYR A 306 -5.01 15.33 5.12
C TYR A 306 -4.63 16.79 5.42
N LYS A 307 -4.83 17.27 6.66
CA LYS A 307 -4.39 18.61 7.07
C LYS A 307 -2.86 18.74 6.97
N LYS A 308 -2.10 17.72 7.38
CA LYS A 308 -0.64 17.67 7.25
C LYS A 308 -0.22 17.62 5.78
N THR A 309 -0.78 16.70 4.99
CA THR A 309 -0.52 16.56 3.54
C THR A 309 -0.77 17.87 2.79
N VAL A 310 -1.90 18.53 3.01
CA VAL A 310 -2.21 19.83 2.40
C VAL A 310 -1.18 20.90 2.78
N LYS A 311 -0.72 20.93 4.05
CA LYS A 311 0.30 21.88 4.50
C LYS A 311 1.64 21.61 3.81
N GLU A 312 2.02 20.34 3.71
CA GLU A 312 3.27 19.90 3.10
C GLU A 312 3.30 20.18 1.60
N LEU A 313 2.25 19.79 0.87
CA LEU A 313 2.10 20.08 -0.56
C LEU A 313 2.15 21.58 -0.85
N ARG A 314 1.49 22.41 -0.02
CA ARG A 314 1.59 23.88 -0.11
C ARG A 314 3.02 24.39 0.11
N SER A 315 3.79 23.75 0.99
CA SER A 315 5.19 24.11 1.22
C SER A 315 6.05 23.74 0.01
N GLN A 316 5.91 22.51 -0.50
CA GLN A 316 6.64 22.03 -1.68
C GLN A 316 6.33 22.86 -2.93
N LEU A 317 5.08 23.33 -3.08
CA LEU A 317 4.66 24.21 -4.18
C LEU A 317 5.36 25.58 -4.20
N LYS A 318 5.95 26.04 -3.09
CA LYS A 318 6.65 27.34 -3.06
C LYS A 318 7.91 27.33 -3.93
N THR A 319 8.62 26.21 -3.94
CA THR A 319 9.88 26.05 -4.67
C THR A 319 9.73 25.27 -5.97
N ALA A 320 8.59 24.59 -6.17
CA ALA A 320 8.33 23.82 -7.38
C ALA A 320 8.09 24.70 -8.62
N THR A 321 8.70 24.30 -9.72
CA THR A 321 8.59 24.90 -11.06
C THR A 321 8.19 23.85 -12.10
N GLY A 322 7.81 24.30 -13.31
CA GLY A 322 7.48 23.42 -14.42
C GLY A 322 6.40 22.38 -14.09
N SER A 323 6.55 21.17 -14.61
CA SER A 323 5.60 20.09 -14.41
C SER A 323 5.56 19.55 -12.98
N LYS A 324 6.66 19.63 -12.23
CA LYS A 324 6.65 19.32 -10.79
C LYS A 324 5.65 20.21 -10.04
N ARG A 325 5.52 21.49 -10.44
CA ARG A 325 4.52 22.40 -9.89
C ARG A 325 3.10 21.98 -10.27
N ILE A 326 2.89 21.43 -11.46
CA ILE A 326 1.58 20.98 -11.95
C ILE A 326 1.15 19.70 -11.22
N SER A 327 2.01 18.68 -11.15
CA SER A 327 1.76 17.44 -10.38
C SER A 327 1.47 17.74 -8.90
N LEU A 328 2.24 18.62 -8.26
CA LEU A 328 1.97 19.02 -6.87
C LEU A 328 0.66 19.80 -6.70
N ARG A 329 0.21 20.53 -7.73
CA ARG A 329 -1.10 21.21 -7.71
C ARG A 329 -2.23 20.22 -7.84
N GLU A 330 -2.11 19.25 -8.74
CA GLU A 330 -3.06 18.15 -8.89
C GLU A 330 -3.19 17.38 -7.57
N GLU A 331 -2.07 16.93 -7.00
CA GLU A 331 -2.05 16.21 -5.72
C GLU A 331 -2.66 17.05 -4.60
N LEU A 332 -2.40 18.36 -4.57
CA LEU A 332 -3.01 19.27 -3.61
C LEU A 332 -4.53 19.36 -3.79
N LEU A 333 -5.02 19.48 -5.03
CA LEU A 333 -6.46 19.55 -5.29
C LEU A 333 -7.17 18.26 -4.85
N ARG A 334 -6.62 17.09 -5.19
CA ARG A 334 -7.15 15.79 -4.74
C ARG A 334 -7.12 15.65 -3.22
N ALA A 335 -6.02 16.05 -2.57
CA ALA A 335 -5.92 16.01 -1.11
C ALA A 335 -6.94 16.94 -0.43
N VAL A 336 -7.19 18.14 -1.00
CA VAL A 336 -8.22 19.06 -0.50
C VAL A 336 -9.62 18.52 -0.75
N ALA A 337 -9.88 17.87 -1.88
CA ALA A 337 -11.17 17.23 -2.19
C ALA A 337 -11.49 16.12 -1.19
N GLN A 338 -10.54 15.20 -0.94
CA GLN A 338 -10.70 14.12 0.04
C GLN A 338 -10.92 14.68 1.46
N LYS A 339 -10.15 15.70 1.84
CA LYS A 339 -10.34 16.39 3.11
C LYS A 339 -11.73 17.02 3.24
N ALA A 340 -12.24 17.64 2.17
CA ALA A 340 -13.54 18.30 2.16
C ALA A 340 -14.68 17.29 2.36
N ARG A 341 -14.64 16.13 1.68
CA ARG A 341 -15.61 15.04 1.86
C ARG A 341 -15.61 14.52 3.29
N LEU A 342 -14.42 14.15 3.79
CA LEU A 342 -14.29 13.62 5.15
C LEU A 342 -14.70 14.64 6.22
N HIS A 343 -14.35 15.92 6.05
CA HIS A 343 -14.78 16.98 6.97
C HIS A 343 -16.31 17.16 6.98
N ALA A 344 -16.96 17.04 5.83
CA ALA A 344 -18.41 17.12 5.73
C ALA A 344 -19.08 15.97 6.48
N GLU A 345 -18.60 14.73 6.31
CA GLU A 345 -19.09 13.56 7.03
C GLU A 345 -18.93 13.70 8.54
N VAL A 346 -17.71 13.97 9.03
CA VAL A 346 -17.43 14.09 10.47
C VAL A 346 -18.28 15.20 11.11
N LYS A 347 -18.41 16.33 10.43
CA LYS A 347 -19.22 17.44 10.93
C LYS A 347 -20.72 17.09 10.96
N THR A 348 -21.22 16.40 9.93
CA THR A 348 -22.61 15.94 9.86
C THR A 348 -22.93 14.99 11.00
N GLU A 349 -22.09 13.97 11.19
CA GLU A 349 -22.24 13.00 12.27
C GLU A 349 -22.23 13.66 13.65
N ALA A 350 -21.30 14.59 13.89
CA ALA A 350 -21.20 15.30 15.16
C ALA A 350 -22.43 16.18 15.46
N VAL A 351 -23.01 16.83 14.46
CA VAL A 351 -24.21 17.67 14.64
C VAL A 351 -25.45 16.78 14.88
N LEU A 352 -25.60 15.70 14.11
CA LEU A 352 -26.70 14.75 14.31
C LEU A 352 -26.64 14.10 15.68
N GLN A 353 -25.46 13.66 16.12
CA GLN A 353 -25.28 13.09 17.44
C GLN A 353 -25.70 14.09 18.54
N LYS A 354 -25.24 15.34 18.45
CA LYS A 354 -25.59 16.38 19.43
C LYS A 354 -27.09 16.70 19.44
N LEU A 355 -27.75 16.62 18.29
CA LEU A 355 -29.20 16.80 18.17
C LEU A 355 -29.94 15.67 18.90
N GLU A 356 -29.56 14.41 18.67
CA GLU A 356 -30.12 13.26 19.38
C GLU A 356 -29.89 13.34 20.89
N GLU A 357 -28.68 13.70 21.32
CA GLU A 357 -28.34 13.88 22.74
C GLU A 357 -29.23 14.95 23.40
N LYS A 358 -29.46 16.07 22.72
CA LYS A 358 -30.31 17.15 23.23
C LYS A 358 -31.78 16.76 23.25
N LYS A 359 -32.25 16.03 22.24
CA LYS A 359 -33.61 15.50 22.17
C LYS A 359 -33.87 14.52 23.32
N ALA A 360 -32.94 13.59 23.56
CA ALA A 360 -33.02 12.63 24.66
C ALA A 360 -32.98 13.31 26.04
N SER A 361 -32.10 14.30 26.22
CA SER A 361 -32.02 15.10 27.45
C SER A 361 -33.34 15.83 27.72
N PHE A 362 -33.92 16.46 26.70
CA PHE A 362 -35.16 17.22 26.84
C PHE A 362 -36.35 16.31 27.16
N GLN A 363 -36.43 15.13 26.52
CA GLN A 363 -37.41 14.11 26.84
C GLN A 363 -37.31 13.66 28.31
N ALA A 364 -36.10 13.52 28.84
CA ALA A 364 -35.86 13.17 30.24
C ALA A 364 -36.29 14.30 31.18
N ASP A 365 -36.03 15.57 30.84
CA ASP A 365 -36.46 16.73 31.61
C ASP A 365 -37.99 16.84 31.68
N ILE A 366 -38.67 16.56 30.55
CA ILE A 366 -40.13 16.50 30.50
C ILE A 366 -40.65 15.43 31.46
N GLU A 367 -40.12 14.22 31.40
CA GLU A 367 -40.56 13.11 32.25
C GLU A 367 -40.31 13.39 33.73
N ALA A 368 -39.12 13.90 34.08
CA ALA A 368 -38.78 14.27 35.46
C ALA A 368 -39.73 15.35 36.01
N THR A 369 -40.06 16.35 35.20
CA THR A 369 -41.00 17.40 35.59
C THR A 369 -42.41 16.86 35.79
N ARG A 370 -42.87 15.96 34.90
CA ARG A 370 -44.17 15.31 35.05
C ARG A 370 -44.23 14.49 36.34
N GLN A 371 -43.22 13.67 36.61
CA GLN A 371 -43.13 12.88 37.84
C GLN A 371 -43.15 13.78 39.09
N ALA A 372 -42.41 14.90 39.08
CA ALA A 372 -42.42 15.84 40.18
C ALA A 372 -43.81 16.47 40.40
N MET A 373 -44.52 16.81 39.32
CA MET A 373 -45.88 17.36 39.38
C MET A 373 -46.89 16.34 39.94
N TYR A 374 -46.80 15.06 39.54
CA TYR A 374 -47.60 13.99 40.15
C TYR A 374 -47.29 13.80 41.65
N ALA A 375 -46.05 14.04 42.08
CA ALA A 375 -45.65 13.87 43.47
C ALA A 375 -46.13 14.99 44.42
N VAL A 376 -46.42 16.19 43.90
CA VAL A 376 -46.81 17.37 44.72
C VAL A 376 -48.28 17.74 44.62
N ALA A 377 -49.03 17.11 43.72
CA ALA A 377 -50.45 17.39 43.51
C ALA A 377 -51.34 16.68 44.54
N GLU A 378 -51.23 17.07 45.81
CA GLU A 378 -51.92 16.41 46.95
C GLU A 378 -53.46 16.56 46.91
N GLU A 379 -53.98 17.60 46.25
CA GLU A 379 -55.41 17.95 46.23
C GLU A 379 -56.10 17.68 44.88
N LEU A 380 -55.37 17.12 43.91
CA LEU A 380 -55.90 16.82 42.56
C LEU A 380 -55.98 15.32 42.34
N SER A 381 -57.04 14.86 41.67
CA SER A 381 -57.12 13.50 41.16
C SER A 381 -56.08 13.25 40.06
N GLU A 382 -55.72 11.98 39.83
CA GLU A 382 -54.79 11.58 38.77
C GLU A 382 -55.25 12.08 37.38
N SER A 383 -56.56 12.09 37.12
CA SER A 383 -57.14 12.65 35.89
C SER A 383 -56.94 14.16 35.78
N GLU A 384 -57.12 14.91 36.86
CA GLU A 384 -56.94 16.37 36.84
C GLU A 384 -55.47 16.76 36.63
N VAL A 385 -54.53 16.02 37.23
CA VAL A 385 -53.09 16.22 36.99
C VAL A 385 -52.72 15.84 35.55
N THR A 386 -53.28 14.75 35.02
CA THR A 386 -53.04 14.32 33.64
C THR A 386 -53.56 15.36 32.64
N ASP A 387 -54.76 15.89 32.85
CA ASP A 387 -55.34 16.95 32.02
C ASP A 387 -54.50 18.23 32.09
N LEU A 388 -54.06 18.62 33.29
CA LEU A 388 -53.17 19.78 33.49
C LEU A 388 -51.84 19.63 32.76
N LEU A 389 -51.26 18.43 32.76
CA LEU A 389 -49.99 18.12 32.11
C LEU A 389 -50.13 17.70 30.64
N SER A 390 -51.35 17.66 30.09
CA SER A 390 -51.59 17.26 28.70
C SER A 390 -50.83 18.12 27.66
N PRO A 391 -50.60 19.44 27.87
CA PRO A 391 -49.76 20.23 26.96
C PRO A 391 -48.27 20.00 27.16
N TYR A 392 -47.86 19.44 28.31
CA TYR A 392 -46.45 19.28 28.70
C TYR A 392 -45.90 17.92 28.21
N THR A 393 -45.80 17.79 26.89
CA THR A 393 -45.32 16.59 26.19
C THR A 393 -44.25 16.97 25.17
N MET A 394 -43.46 15.98 24.75
CA MET A 394 -42.41 16.18 23.76
C MET A 394 -42.96 16.73 22.43
N GLU A 395 -44.10 16.21 21.98
CA GLU A 395 -44.76 16.64 20.74
C GLU A 395 -45.11 18.14 20.74
N ASN A 396 -45.51 18.67 21.89
CA ASN A 396 -45.94 20.06 22.03
C ASN A 396 -44.79 21.04 22.35
N LEU A 397 -43.73 20.56 23.01
CA LEU A 397 -42.64 21.41 23.52
C LEU A 397 -41.39 21.37 22.64
N TRP A 398 -41.18 20.30 21.88
CA TRP A 398 -40.06 20.20 20.96
C TRP A 398 -40.40 20.83 19.62
N ASP A 399 -39.55 21.72 19.14
CA ASP A 399 -39.70 22.33 17.83
C ASP A 399 -39.25 21.35 16.72
N SER A 400 -40.13 20.42 16.36
CA SER A 400 -39.90 19.46 15.27
C SER A 400 -39.65 20.14 13.93
N GLN A 401 -40.22 21.34 13.72
CA GLN A 401 -40.00 22.09 12.49
C GLN A 401 -38.57 22.65 12.44
N ALA A 402 -38.05 23.19 13.54
CA ALA A 402 -36.65 23.61 13.64
C ALA A 402 -35.70 22.40 13.54
N GLU A 403 -36.07 21.23 14.08
CA GLU A 403 -35.29 20.00 13.89
C GLU A 403 -35.18 19.63 12.40
N GLU A 404 -36.31 19.61 11.68
CA GLU A 404 -36.34 19.29 10.26
C GLU A 404 -35.53 20.31 9.44
N GLN A 405 -35.65 21.60 9.76
CA GLN A 405 -34.84 22.67 9.14
C GLN A 405 -33.34 22.45 9.39
N ASN A 406 -32.93 22.15 10.63
CA ASN A 406 -31.53 21.85 10.96
C ASN A 406 -30.99 20.66 10.15
N ARG A 407 -31.80 19.60 9.98
CA ARG A 407 -31.43 18.42 9.17
C ARG A 407 -31.30 18.80 7.68
N ALA A 408 -32.24 19.57 7.15
CA ALA A 408 -32.20 20.04 5.77
C ALA A 408 -30.98 20.95 5.50
N GLU A 409 -30.64 21.85 6.44
CA GLU A 409 -29.44 22.68 6.34
C GLU A 409 -28.16 21.85 6.37
N LEU A 410 -28.13 20.79 7.20
CA LEU A 410 -26.98 19.90 7.30
C LEU A 410 -26.77 19.08 6.02
N ASP A 411 -27.86 18.58 5.43
CA ASP A 411 -27.82 17.90 4.13
C ASP A 411 -27.38 18.86 3.02
N ALA A 412 -27.89 20.10 3.02
CA ALA A 412 -27.46 21.14 2.08
C ALA A 412 -25.97 21.46 2.25
N TYR A 413 -25.45 21.53 3.48
CA TYR A 413 -24.02 21.69 3.76
C TYR A 413 -23.20 20.53 3.20
N LYS A 414 -23.60 19.28 3.49
CA LYS A 414 -22.92 18.08 3.01
C LYS A 414 -22.86 18.05 1.49
N ASN A 415 -23.99 18.31 0.83
CA ASN A 415 -24.09 18.34 -0.64
C ASN A 415 -23.21 19.44 -1.26
N ARG A 416 -23.17 20.64 -0.65
CA ARG A 416 -22.29 21.73 -1.11
C ARG A 416 -20.82 21.35 -0.99
N MET A 417 -20.43 20.67 0.10
CA MET A 417 -19.05 20.21 0.31
C MET A 417 -18.66 19.09 -0.67
N MET A 418 -19.58 18.16 -0.98
CA MET A 418 -19.35 17.14 -2.00
C MET A 418 -19.20 17.77 -3.39
N ALA A 419 -20.10 18.67 -3.78
CA ALA A 419 -20.01 19.39 -5.05
C ALA A 419 -18.74 20.25 -5.16
N PHE A 420 -18.27 20.82 -4.04
CA PHE A 420 -16.98 21.52 -3.99
C PHE A 420 -15.81 20.55 -4.23
N ALA A 421 -15.82 19.38 -3.57
CA ALA A 421 -14.80 18.35 -3.77
C ALA A 421 -14.77 17.83 -5.23
N ASP A 422 -15.95 17.61 -5.83
CA ASP A 422 -16.06 17.16 -7.23
C ASP A 422 -15.50 18.21 -8.20
N LYS A 423 -15.72 19.50 -7.94
CA LYS A 423 -15.11 20.59 -8.72
C LYS A 423 -13.59 20.63 -8.58
N LEU A 424 -13.04 20.29 -7.41
CA LEU A 424 -11.59 20.20 -7.22
C LEU A 424 -11.00 19.01 -7.98
N ASP A 425 -11.66 17.86 -7.96
CA ASP A 425 -11.23 16.69 -8.74
C ASP A 425 -11.29 16.98 -10.24
N ALA A 426 -12.37 17.59 -10.73
CA ALA A 426 -12.46 18.02 -12.13
C ALA A 426 -11.38 19.05 -12.51
N ALA A 427 -11.06 19.99 -11.62
CA ALA A 427 -9.95 20.91 -11.83
C ALA A 427 -8.59 20.20 -11.85
N ALA A 428 -8.41 19.16 -11.04
CA ALA A 428 -7.20 18.33 -11.05
C ALA A 428 -7.06 17.56 -12.37
N ASP A 429 -8.15 16.96 -12.85
CA ASP A 429 -8.18 16.26 -14.14
C ASP A 429 -7.91 17.22 -15.32
N ASN A 430 -8.49 18.43 -15.28
CA ASN A 430 -8.24 19.46 -16.28
C ASN A 430 -6.78 19.97 -16.26
N LEU A 431 -6.11 20.02 -15.10
CA LEU A 431 -4.69 20.36 -15.03
C LEU A 431 -3.83 19.30 -15.75
N ILE A 432 -4.16 18.01 -15.58
CA ILE A 432 -3.47 16.92 -16.28
C ILE A 432 -3.71 17.03 -17.79
N ALA A 433 -4.96 17.25 -18.21
CA ALA A 433 -5.31 17.35 -19.62
C ALA A 433 -4.62 18.54 -20.32
N ALA A 434 -4.66 19.73 -19.70
CA ALA A 434 -4.00 20.92 -20.24
C ALA A 434 -2.47 20.78 -20.30
N ASP A 435 -1.87 20.08 -19.35
CA ASP A 435 -0.44 19.78 -19.34
C ASP A 435 -0.07 18.83 -20.49
N GLN A 436 -0.88 17.79 -20.72
CA GLN A 436 -0.73 16.86 -21.86
C GLN A 436 -0.89 17.55 -23.22
N GLU A 437 -1.91 18.41 -23.37
CA GLU A 437 -2.15 19.19 -24.60
C GLU A 437 -1.01 20.19 -24.87
N GLY A 438 -0.56 20.90 -23.83
CA GLY A 438 0.59 21.79 -23.93
C GLY A 438 1.85 21.05 -24.37
N ALA A 439 2.14 19.91 -23.75
CA ALA A 439 3.27 19.05 -24.14
C ALA A 439 3.17 18.56 -25.60
N ALA A 440 1.98 18.22 -26.08
CA ALA A 440 1.74 17.84 -27.47
C ALA A 440 1.96 19.00 -28.45
N LEU A 441 1.55 20.23 -28.12
CA LEU A 441 1.76 21.41 -28.95
C LEU A 441 3.24 21.83 -29.03
N PHE A 442 3.98 21.76 -27.92
CA PHE A 442 5.42 22.07 -27.92
C PHE A 442 6.25 21.02 -28.67
N SER A 443 5.83 19.76 -28.66
CA SER A 443 6.47 18.69 -29.46
C SER A 443 6.11 18.75 -30.95
N ALA A 444 4.96 19.32 -31.32
CA ALA A 444 4.58 19.55 -32.72
C ALA A 444 5.23 20.81 -33.34
N GLY A 445 5.50 21.85 -32.54
CA GLY A 445 6.12 23.11 -33.02
C GLY A 445 7.66 23.09 -33.10
N SER A 446 8.30 21.96 -32.79
CA SER A 446 9.75 21.76 -32.82
C SER A 446 10.23 20.85 -33.97
N GLN A 447 9.36 20.60 -34.96
CA GLN A 447 9.70 19.93 -36.22
C GLN A 447 10.00 20.92 -37.35
#